data_AF-A0A382UL33-F1
#
_entry.id   AF-A0A382UL33-F1
#
_cell.length_a   1.000
_cell.length_b   1.000
_cell.length_c   1.000
_cell.angle_alpha   90.00
_cell.angle_beta   90.00
_cell.angle_gamma   90.00
#
_symmetry.space_group_name_H-M   'P 1'
#
loop_
_entity.id
_entity.type
_entity.pdbx_description
1 polymer ?
#
loop_
_entity_poly.entity_id
_entity_poly.type
_entity_poly.pdbx_seq_one_letter_code
_entity_poly.pdbx_strand_id
1 'polypeptide(L)'
;MLLVDGFIKNQKLLNELKKDHHWLNTPAYNWWDGWWSVKPRNIWETTIEIIWKNFLPPGHKFCGFEYWATKLTDNGEVKWHHDKDEKLVRTEKKLVTPIIGHIYYAEIVDLEGGFLEIAPDQNIRKGKPLDTYTINHHTERYMPVENRLIIF
;
A
#
# COMPACT_ATOMS: atom_id res chain seq x y z
N MET A 1 9.60 7.15 7.86
CA MET A 1 9.22 5.79 7.44
C MET A 1 9.47 4.80 8.57
N LEU A 2 8.56 3.84 8.76
CA LEU A 2 8.67 2.70 9.69
C LEU A 2 8.70 1.40 8.87
N LEU A 3 9.60 0.47 9.20
CA LEU A 3 9.69 -0.85 8.57
C LEU A 3 9.66 -1.93 9.65
N VAL A 4 8.75 -2.90 9.53
CA VAL A 4 8.57 -3.99 10.50
C VAL A 4 8.43 -5.33 9.80
N ASP A 5 9.35 -6.24 10.08
CA ASP A 5 9.30 -7.62 9.59
C ASP A 5 8.49 -8.54 10.49
N GLY A 6 7.78 -9.48 9.86
CA GLY A 6 6.93 -10.42 10.56
C GLY A 6 5.81 -9.72 11.34
N PHE A 7 5.22 -8.65 10.81
CA PHE A 7 4.30 -7.77 11.54
C PHE A 7 3.10 -8.54 12.12
N ILE A 8 2.38 -9.28 11.27
CA ILE A 8 1.24 -10.09 11.70
C ILE A 8 1.75 -11.37 12.36
N LYS A 9 1.43 -11.57 13.63
CA LYS A 9 1.80 -12.78 14.39
C LYS A 9 0.74 -13.89 14.35
N ASN A 10 -0.49 -13.57 13.95
CA ASN A 10 -1.58 -14.53 13.91
C ASN A 10 -1.49 -15.40 12.63
N GLN A 11 -1.07 -16.66 12.79
CA GLN A 11 -0.91 -17.58 11.67
C GLN A 11 -2.23 -17.86 10.92
N LYS A 12 -3.37 -17.87 11.60
CA LYS A 12 -4.67 -18.08 10.93
C LYS A 12 -4.98 -16.93 9.99
N LEU A 13 -4.66 -15.69 10.38
CA LEU A 13 -4.82 -14.51 9.54
C LEU A 13 -3.85 -14.52 8.36
N LEU A 14 -2.59 -14.87 8.57
CA LEU A 14 -1.61 -15.03 7.49
C LEU A 14 -2.09 -16.07 6.45
N ASN A 15 -2.55 -17.23 6.91
CA ASN A 15 -3.06 -18.28 6.03
C ASN A 15 -4.33 -17.82 5.29
N GLU A 16 -5.18 -17.01 5.93
CA GLU A 16 -6.38 -16.45 5.30
C GLU A 16 -6.02 -15.47 4.19
N LEU A 17 -5.08 -14.55 4.45
CA LEU A 17 -4.63 -13.54 3.50
C LEU A 17 -4.08 -14.14 2.20
N LYS A 18 -3.45 -15.30 2.27
CA LYS A 18 -2.86 -15.99 1.10
C LYS A 18 -3.88 -16.72 0.23
N LYS A 19 -5.15 -16.82 0.63
CA LYS A 19 -6.14 -17.54 -0.17
C LYS A 19 -6.49 -16.77 -1.45
N ASP A 20 -6.34 -17.44 -2.60
CA ASP A 20 -6.52 -16.85 -3.93
C ASP A 20 -7.84 -16.09 -4.14
N HIS A 21 -8.94 -16.57 -3.56
CA HIS A 21 -10.25 -15.93 -3.74
C HIS A 21 -10.31 -14.48 -3.26
N HIS A 22 -9.47 -14.07 -2.30
CA HIS A 22 -9.38 -12.68 -1.87
C HIS A 22 -8.70 -11.81 -2.93
N TRP A 23 -7.64 -12.34 -3.55
CA TRP A 23 -6.85 -11.64 -4.56
C TRP A 23 -7.56 -11.53 -5.91
N LEU A 24 -8.33 -12.55 -6.29
CA LEU A 24 -9.08 -12.59 -7.55
C LEU A 24 -10.29 -11.64 -7.58
N ASN A 25 -10.80 -11.26 -6.41
CA ASN A 25 -12.04 -10.48 -6.28
C ASN A 25 -11.83 -9.07 -5.68
N THR A 26 -10.60 -8.55 -5.72
CA THR A 26 -10.34 -7.21 -5.19
C THR A 26 -10.88 -6.14 -6.15
N PRO A 27 -11.79 -5.26 -5.71
CA PRO A 27 -12.29 -4.18 -6.56
C PRO A 27 -11.16 -3.21 -6.95
N ALA A 28 -11.25 -2.61 -8.13
CA ALA A 28 -10.19 -1.73 -8.66
C ALA A 28 -10.03 -0.40 -7.91
N TYR A 29 -11.05 0.05 -7.17
CA TYR A 29 -11.05 1.29 -6.39
C TYR A 29 -11.82 1.05 -5.10
N ASN A 30 -11.12 1.02 -3.96
CA ASN A 30 -11.75 0.78 -2.67
C ASN A 30 -11.57 1.96 -1.74
N TRP A 31 -12.69 2.40 -1.18
CA TRP A 31 -12.72 3.34 -0.07
C TRP A 31 -13.43 2.70 1.11
N TRP A 32 -12.83 2.79 2.29
CA TRP A 32 -13.42 2.37 3.55
C TRP A 32 -13.39 3.51 4.56
N ASP A 33 -14.55 3.89 5.11
CA ASP A 33 -14.68 4.99 6.07
C ASP A 33 -14.00 4.72 7.43
N GLY A 34 -13.37 3.56 7.59
CA GLY A 34 -12.70 3.13 8.80
C GLY A 34 -13.65 2.49 9.82
N TRP A 35 -13.06 1.71 10.74
CA TRP A 35 -13.80 0.91 11.71
C TRP A 35 -14.63 1.74 12.70
N TRP A 36 -14.32 3.02 12.85
CA TRP A 36 -15.10 3.97 13.65
C TRP A 36 -16.45 4.32 13.01
N SER A 37 -16.59 4.14 11.69
CA SER A 37 -17.83 4.39 10.95
C SER A 37 -18.53 3.09 10.57
N VAL A 38 -17.78 2.14 10.00
CA VAL A 38 -18.32 0.89 9.48
C VAL A 38 -17.35 -0.27 9.70
N LYS A 39 -17.87 -1.43 10.13
CA LYS A 39 -17.06 -2.64 10.34
C LYS A 39 -16.38 -3.08 9.04
N PRO A 40 -15.20 -3.75 9.12
CA PRO A 40 -14.56 -4.32 7.94
C PRO A 40 -15.49 -5.23 7.13
N ARG A 41 -15.46 -5.06 5.82
CA ARG A 41 -16.29 -5.79 4.85
C ARG A 41 -15.55 -6.98 4.22
N ASN A 42 -14.22 -6.96 4.27
CA ASN A 42 -13.35 -7.98 3.70
C ASN A 42 -12.05 -8.11 4.51
N ILE A 43 -11.18 -9.03 4.06
CA ILE A 43 -9.91 -9.33 4.73
C ILE A 43 -8.92 -8.17 4.68
N TRP A 44 -8.98 -7.33 3.64
CA TRP A 44 -8.12 -6.16 3.48
C TRP A 44 -8.42 -5.11 4.53
N GLU A 45 -9.70 -4.76 4.69
CA GLU A 45 -10.14 -3.81 5.73
C GLU A 45 -9.86 -4.34 7.14
N THR A 46 -9.99 -5.66 7.34
CA THR A 46 -9.62 -6.30 8.62
C THR A 46 -8.12 -6.14 8.89
N THR A 47 -7.29 -6.26 7.85
CA THR A 47 -5.83 -6.11 7.97
C THR A 47 -5.44 -4.66 8.20
N ILE A 48 -6.07 -3.72 7.49
CA ILE A 48 -5.91 -2.27 7.70
C ILE A 48 -6.27 -1.91 9.15
N GLU A 49 -7.37 -2.44 9.69
CA GLU A 49 -7.75 -2.22 11.09
C GLU A 49 -6.67 -2.70 12.05
N ILE A 50 -6.13 -3.91 11.85
CA ILE A 50 -5.08 -4.48 12.71
C ILE A 50 -3.80 -3.64 12.67
N ILE A 51 -3.41 -3.17 11.48
CA ILE A 51 -2.25 -2.30 11.32
C ILE A 51 -2.50 -0.99 12.07
N TRP A 52 -3.54 -0.25 11.68
CA TRP A 52 -3.73 1.13 12.07
C TRP A 52 -4.28 1.33 13.48
N LYS A 53 -4.94 0.33 14.10
CA LYS A 53 -5.37 0.41 15.51
C LYS A 53 -4.23 0.73 16.47
N ASN A 54 -3.01 0.34 16.15
CA ASN A 54 -1.84 0.59 16.99
C ASN A 54 -1.20 1.96 16.75
N PHE A 55 -1.56 2.64 15.65
CA PHE A 55 -0.91 3.88 15.22
C PHE A 55 -1.84 5.10 15.26
N LEU A 56 -3.16 4.90 15.14
CA LEU A 56 -4.08 6.03 15.16
C LEU A 56 -4.24 6.59 16.58
N PRO A 57 -4.01 7.90 16.78
CA PRO A 57 -4.23 8.52 18.08
C PRO A 57 -5.73 8.57 18.40
N PRO A 58 -6.11 8.52 19.69
CA PRO A 58 -7.48 8.79 20.11
C PRO A 58 -7.96 10.14 19.57
N GLY A 59 -9.19 10.18 19.03
CA GLY A 59 -9.77 11.42 18.49
C GLY A 59 -9.18 11.89 17.16
N HIS A 60 -8.51 11.02 16.41
CA HIS A 60 -8.06 11.32 15.05
C HIS A 60 -9.20 11.82 14.15
N LYS A 61 -8.83 12.58 13.10
CA LYS A 61 -9.79 13.15 12.12
C LYS A 61 -9.68 12.55 10.71
N PHE A 62 -9.09 11.36 10.59
CA PHE A 62 -9.05 10.65 9.31
C PHE A 62 -10.45 10.34 8.78
N CYS A 63 -10.65 10.56 7.48
CA CYS A 63 -11.93 10.32 6.81
C CYS A 63 -12.14 8.84 6.46
N GLY A 64 -11.06 8.06 6.35
CA GLY A 64 -11.10 6.68 5.92
C GLY A 64 -9.77 6.25 5.29
N PHE A 65 -9.83 5.15 4.56
CA PHE A 65 -8.72 4.52 3.87
C PHE A 65 -9.10 4.27 2.42
N GLU A 66 -8.29 4.78 1.51
CA GLU A 66 -8.25 4.28 0.14
C GLU A 66 -7.24 3.13 0.07
N TYR A 67 -7.59 2.03 -0.60
CA TYR A 67 -6.72 0.85 -0.63
C TYR A 67 -6.85 0.01 -1.90
N TRP A 68 -5.77 -0.71 -2.19
CA TRP A 68 -5.65 -1.68 -3.26
C TRP A 68 -4.97 -2.94 -2.73
N ALA A 69 -5.36 -4.10 -3.26
CA ALA A 69 -4.63 -5.34 -3.09
C ALA A 69 -4.25 -5.85 -4.49
N THR A 70 -2.96 -6.01 -4.72
CA THR A 70 -2.41 -6.36 -6.03
C THR A 70 -1.65 -7.66 -5.93
N LYS A 71 -2.08 -8.66 -6.71
CA LYS A 71 -1.30 -9.87 -6.98
C LYS A 71 -0.55 -9.67 -8.29
N LEU A 72 0.77 -9.52 -8.22
CA LEU A 72 1.61 -9.44 -9.41
C LEU A 72 2.02 -10.85 -9.85
N THR A 73 2.05 -11.06 -11.16
CA THR A 73 2.58 -12.27 -11.82
C THR A 73 3.84 -11.91 -12.60
N ASP A 74 4.43 -12.86 -13.33
CA ASP A 74 5.63 -12.68 -14.15
C ASP A 74 5.63 -11.35 -14.93
N ASN A 75 6.69 -10.56 -14.76
CA ASN A 75 6.88 -9.23 -15.35
C ASN A 75 5.82 -8.17 -14.97
N GLY A 76 5.03 -8.40 -13.92
CA GLY A 76 4.09 -7.43 -13.38
C GLY A 76 4.80 -6.31 -12.62
N GLU A 77 4.32 -5.07 -12.80
CA GLU A 77 4.78 -3.91 -12.05
C GLU A 77 3.61 -3.05 -11.57
N VAL A 78 3.82 -2.35 -10.45
CA VAL A 78 3.02 -1.17 -10.10
C VAL A 78 3.79 0.04 -10.62
N LYS A 79 3.20 0.77 -11.55
CA LYS A 79 3.85 1.94 -12.18
C LYS A 79 4.11 3.04 -11.15
N TRP A 80 5.13 3.85 -11.39
CA TRP A 80 5.35 5.09 -10.65
C TRP A 80 4.10 5.96 -10.62
N HIS A 81 3.67 6.33 -9.43
CA HIS A 81 2.52 7.20 -9.21
C HIS A 81 2.65 7.94 -7.88
N HIS A 82 1.88 9.02 -7.76
CA HIS A 82 1.56 9.62 -6.48
C HIS A 82 0.22 9.07 -6.02
N ASP A 83 0.17 8.63 -4.78
CA ASP A 83 -1.10 8.32 -4.12
C ASP A 83 -1.94 9.60 -4.04
N LYS A 84 -3.20 9.47 -4.46
CA LYS A 84 -4.15 10.58 -4.52
C LYS A 84 -5.56 10.03 -4.43
N ASP A 85 -6.46 10.85 -3.93
CA ASP A 85 -7.90 10.57 -3.98
C ASP A 85 -8.35 10.51 -5.45
N GLU A 86 -8.49 9.29 -5.97
CA GLU A 86 -8.82 9.07 -7.38
C GLU A 86 -10.18 9.64 -7.74
N LYS A 87 -11.11 9.67 -6.78
CA LYS A 87 -12.45 10.21 -7.00
C LYS A 87 -12.40 11.73 -7.16
N LEU A 88 -11.81 12.45 -6.21
CA LEU A 88 -11.73 13.91 -6.24
C LEU A 88 -10.91 14.43 -7.43
N VAL A 89 -9.83 13.73 -7.79
CA VAL A 89 -9.04 14.07 -8.99
C VAL A 89 -9.89 13.89 -10.24
N ARG A 90 -10.67 12.81 -10.35
CA ARG A 90 -11.48 12.54 -11.54
C ARG A 90 -12.67 13.48 -11.67
N THR A 91 -13.43 13.69 -10.60
CA THR A 91 -14.73 14.40 -10.63
C THR A 91 -14.59 15.90 -10.41
N GLU A 92 -13.65 16.33 -9.56
CA GLU A 92 -13.53 17.74 -9.14
C GLU A 92 -12.22 18.40 -9.61
N LYS A 93 -11.33 17.65 -10.26
CA LYS A 93 -9.97 18.11 -10.62
C LYS A 93 -9.17 18.61 -9.42
N LYS A 94 -9.49 18.09 -8.23
CA LYS A 94 -8.85 18.46 -6.97
C LYS A 94 -7.83 17.39 -6.61
N LEU A 95 -6.55 17.77 -6.57
CA LEU A 95 -5.49 16.89 -6.07
C LEU A 95 -5.51 16.91 -4.55
N VAL A 96 -5.90 15.78 -3.96
CA VAL A 96 -5.78 15.52 -2.52
C VAL A 96 -4.94 14.26 -2.38
N THR A 97 -3.90 14.32 -1.55
CA THR A 97 -2.97 13.20 -1.30
C THR A 97 -3.16 12.70 0.12
N PRO A 98 -2.90 11.41 0.40
CA PRO A 98 -2.98 10.89 1.75
C PRO A 98 -1.92 11.53 2.65
N ILE A 99 -2.24 11.63 3.95
CA ILE A 99 -1.30 12.14 4.95
C ILE A 99 -0.19 11.11 5.24
N ILE A 100 -0.52 9.83 5.14
CA ILE A 100 0.36 8.71 5.44
C ILE A 100 -0.12 7.46 4.69
N GLY A 101 0.80 6.65 4.21
CA GLY A 101 0.54 5.42 3.46
C GLY A 101 1.16 4.19 4.10
N HIS A 102 0.76 3.01 3.64
CA HIS A 102 1.49 1.78 3.96
C HIS A 102 1.50 0.80 2.80
N ILE A 103 2.54 -0.02 2.75
CA ILE A 103 2.61 -1.23 1.94
C ILE A 103 2.79 -2.43 2.88
N TYR A 104 2.06 -3.49 2.61
CA TYR A 104 2.19 -4.76 3.30
C TYR A 104 2.39 -5.89 2.29
N TYR A 105 3.51 -6.61 2.40
CA TYR A 105 3.83 -7.74 1.53
C TYR A 105 3.22 -9.03 2.10
N ALA A 106 2.08 -9.45 1.56
CA ALA A 106 1.32 -10.57 2.10
C ALA A 106 1.87 -11.96 1.74
N GLU A 107 2.36 -12.12 0.51
CA GLU A 107 2.90 -13.37 -0.01
C GLU A 107 3.99 -13.08 -1.04
N ILE A 108 5.05 -13.88 -1.02
CA ILE A 108 6.13 -13.84 -2.00
C ILE A 108 6.44 -15.27 -2.43
N VAL A 109 6.45 -15.52 -3.74
CA VAL A 109 6.79 -16.83 -4.32
C VAL A 109 7.83 -16.60 -5.42
N ASP A 110 9.02 -17.16 -5.25
CA ASP A 110 10.13 -17.14 -6.23
C ASP A 110 10.37 -15.78 -6.90
N LEU A 111 10.36 -14.70 -6.12
CA LEU A 111 10.42 -13.34 -6.61
C LEU A 111 11.86 -12.83 -6.67
N GLU A 112 12.32 -12.45 -7.86
CA GLU A 112 13.47 -11.57 -8.07
C GLU A 112 12.97 -10.16 -8.43
N GLY A 113 13.32 -9.15 -7.64
CA GLY A 113 12.80 -7.78 -7.81
C GLY A 113 11.70 -7.43 -6.81
N GLY A 114 10.66 -6.72 -7.28
CA GLY A 114 9.48 -6.36 -6.46
C GLY A 114 9.72 -5.31 -5.35
N PHE A 115 10.79 -4.53 -5.47
CA PHE A 115 11.14 -3.48 -4.51
C PHE A 115 10.06 -2.41 -4.43
N LEU A 116 9.78 -1.92 -3.22
CA LEU A 116 9.18 -0.60 -3.05
C LEU A 116 10.28 0.42 -3.31
N GLU A 117 10.06 1.28 -4.31
CA GLU A 117 10.98 2.34 -4.68
C GLU A 117 10.32 3.69 -4.42
N ILE A 118 11.02 4.55 -3.66
CA ILE A 118 10.55 5.90 -3.34
C ILE A 118 11.61 6.86 -3.83
N ALA A 119 11.21 7.81 -4.67
CA ALA A 119 12.11 8.80 -5.24
C ALA A 119 11.55 10.21 -5.03
N PRO A 120 12.42 11.22 -4.81
CA PRO A 120 12.01 12.62 -4.85
C PRO A 120 11.37 12.99 -6.20
N ASP A 121 10.38 13.88 -6.18
CA ASP A 121 9.66 14.32 -7.40
C ASP A 121 10.56 14.85 -8.51
N GLN A 122 11.69 15.46 -8.16
CA GLN A 122 12.68 15.95 -9.12
C GLN A 122 13.28 14.85 -10.01
N ASN A 123 13.17 13.58 -9.58
CA ASN A 123 13.63 12.42 -10.33
C ASN A 123 12.58 11.89 -11.31
N ILE A 124 11.38 12.48 -11.35
CA ILE A 124 10.29 12.11 -12.24
C ILE A 124 10.06 13.24 -13.25
N ARG A 125 10.26 12.94 -14.53
CA ARG A 125 10.00 13.87 -15.64
C ARG A 125 8.89 13.35 -16.53
N LYS A 126 7.78 14.10 -16.61
CA LYS A 126 6.57 13.72 -17.39
C LYS A 126 6.03 12.32 -17.03
N GLY A 127 6.01 11.99 -15.73
CA GLY A 127 5.54 10.69 -15.23
C GLY A 127 6.46 9.52 -15.57
N LYS A 128 7.70 9.80 -16.01
CA LYS A 128 8.72 8.79 -16.24
C LYS A 128 9.94 9.06 -15.34
N PRO A 129 10.58 8.00 -14.83
CA PRO A 129 11.94 8.05 -14.34
C PRO A 129 12.89 8.90 -15.18
N LEU A 130 13.84 9.58 -14.53
CA LEU A 130 15.10 9.89 -15.19
C LEU A 130 15.85 8.59 -15.48
N ASP A 131 16.57 8.53 -16.61
CA ASP A 131 17.19 7.30 -17.14
C ASP A 131 18.24 6.66 -16.19
N THR A 132 18.62 7.33 -15.10
CA THR A 132 19.57 6.83 -14.10
C THR A 132 19.04 7.02 -12.68
N TYR A 133 18.74 5.90 -12.01
CA TYR A 133 18.55 5.88 -10.55
C TYR A 133 19.83 5.38 -9.90
N THR A 134 20.56 6.29 -9.26
CA THR A 134 21.70 5.92 -8.42
C THR A 134 21.39 6.34 -6.99
N ILE A 135 22.12 5.79 -6.01
CA ILE A 135 22.08 6.26 -4.62
C ILE A 135 22.26 7.79 -4.53
N ASN A 136 22.96 8.41 -5.49
CA ASN A 136 23.18 9.85 -5.56
C ASN A 136 21.92 10.66 -5.92
N HIS A 137 20.84 10.00 -6.35
CA HIS A 137 19.55 10.64 -6.61
C HIS A 137 18.57 10.48 -5.46
N HIS A 138 19.01 9.96 -4.31
CA HIS A 138 18.16 9.78 -3.11
C HIS A 138 16.93 8.88 -3.35
N THR A 139 17.00 7.96 -4.32
CA THR A 139 15.98 6.90 -4.44
C THR A 139 16.20 5.86 -3.35
N GLU A 140 15.20 5.66 -2.52
CA GLU A 140 15.16 4.62 -1.50
C GLU A 140 14.57 3.34 -2.11
N ARG A 141 15.14 2.18 -1.76
CA ARG A 141 14.68 0.88 -2.24
C ARG A 141 14.51 -0.08 -1.06
N TYR A 142 13.33 -0.67 -0.95
CA TYR A 142 12.99 -1.61 0.10
C TYR A 142 12.65 -2.96 -0.51
N MET A 143 13.47 -3.96 -0.19
CA MET A 143 13.27 -5.33 -0.68
C MET A 143 11.94 -5.87 -0.14
N PRO A 144 11.15 -6.57 -0.98
CA PRO A 144 9.96 -7.24 -0.49
C PRO A 144 10.39 -8.39 0.43
N VAL A 145 9.76 -8.49 1.60
CA VAL A 145 9.89 -9.63 2.51
C VAL A 145 8.49 -10.00 2.94
N GLU A 146 8.16 -11.29 2.92
CA GLU A 146 6.83 -11.74 3.31
C GLU A 146 6.53 -11.29 4.76
N ASN A 147 5.31 -10.81 4.98
CA ASN A 147 4.86 -10.25 6.26
C ASN A 147 5.66 -9.01 6.71
N ARG A 148 6.21 -8.25 5.76
CA ARG A 148 6.79 -6.92 6.00
C ARG A 148 5.74 -5.84 5.87
N LEU A 149 5.66 -4.97 6.88
CA LEU A 149 4.93 -3.72 6.86
C LEU A 149 5.90 -2.56 6.66
N ILE A 150 5.60 -1.66 5.73
CA ILE A 150 6.29 -0.39 5.54
C ILE A 150 5.25 0.73 5.63
N ILE A 151 5.45 1.71 6.51
CA ILE A 151 4.63 2.93 6.64
C ILE A 151 5.48 4.13 6.27
N PHE A 152 4.99 4.99 5.37
CA PHE A 152 5.70 6.17 4.87
C PHE A 152 4.79 7.40 4.80
#